data_AF-A0A2M9P550-F1
#
_entry.id   AF-A0A2M9P550-F1
#
_cell.length_a   1.000
_cell.length_b   1.000
_cell.length_c   1.000
_cell.angle_alpha   90.00
_cell.angle_beta   90.00
_cell.angle_gamma   90.00
#
_symmetry.space_group_name_H-M   'P 1'
#
loop_
_entity.id
_entity.type
_entity.pdbx_description
1 polymer ?
#
loop_
_entity_poly.entity_id
_entity_poly.type
_entity_poly.pdbx_seq_one_letter_code
_entity_poly.pdbx_strand_id
1 'polypeptide(L)'
;FDRLTNVAFAFTNHAEDQPCHLVLKEQDLPIAVNLPRYAEPAQRYCPAGVYEVVRGENGCDPRFIINFQNCVHCKTCDIKDPLQNIDWTTP
;
A
#
# COMPACT_ATOMS: atom_id res chain seq x y z
N PHE A 1 -14.72 -3.78 -14.11
CA PHE A 1 -14.96 -3.07 -12.85
C PHE A 1 -13.67 -2.39 -12.43
N ASP A 2 -13.75 -1.23 -11.77
CA ASP A 2 -12.58 -0.61 -11.14
C ASP A 2 -12.18 -1.38 -9.86
N ARG A 3 -11.03 -1.00 -9.29
CA ARG A 3 -10.44 -1.70 -8.16
C ARG A 3 -11.30 -1.63 -6.91
N LEU A 4 -11.91 -0.48 -6.62
CA LEU A 4 -12.74 -0.30 -5.42
C LEU A 4 -14.04 -1.10 -5.54
N THR A 5 -14.64 -1.15 -6.73
CA THR A 5 -15.79 -2.03 -6.99
C THR A 5 -15.44 -3.50 -6.73
N ASN A 6 -14.25 -3.97 -7.14
CA ASN A 6 -13.81 -5.34 -6.85
C ASN A 6 -13.56 -5.59 -5.35
N VAL A 7 -12.97 -4.62 -4.64
CA VAL A 7 -12.76 -4.69 -3.18
C VAL A 7 -14.09 -4.81 -2.45
N ALA A 8 -15.10 -4.04 -2.85
CA ALA A 8 -16.44 -4.13 -2.28
C ALA A 8 -17.07 -5.53 -2.41
N PHE A 9 -16.88 -6.19 -3.57
CA PHE A 9 -17.35 -7.56 -3.77
C PHE A 9 -16.51 -8.64 -3.07
N ALA A 10 -15.31 -8.32 -2.59
CA ALA A 10 -14.50 -9.24 -1.79
C ALA A 10 -14.99 -9.34 -0.33
N PHE A 11 -15.84 -8.42 0.13
CA PHE A 11 -16.30 -8.31 1.52
C PHE A 11 -15.16 -8.27 2.56
N THR A 12 -13.98 -7.79 2.16
CA THR A 12 -12.87 -7.56 3.08
C THR A 12 -13.13 -6.32 3.92
N ASN A 13 -12.79 -6.38 5.21
CA ASN A 13 -12.89 -5.25 6.12
C ASN A 13 -12.00 -5.47 7.35
N HIS A 14 -11.47 -4.37 7.90
CA HIS A 14 -10.70 -4.32 9.15
C HIS A 14 -11.22 -3.14 9.97
N ALA A 15 -11.28 -3.25 11.31
CA ALA A 15 -11.61 -2.13 12.18
C ALA A 15 -10.59 -0.97 12.04
N GLU A 16 -11.06 0.28 12.06
CA GLU A 16 -10.22 1.48 11.87
C GLU A 16 -9.20 1.69 12.98
N ASP A 17 -9.51 1.23 14.20
CA ASP A 17 -8.71 1.39 15.41
C ASP A 17 -7.72 0.25 15.64
N GLN A 18 -7.69 -0.77 14.76
CA GLN A 18 -6.71 -1.84 14.84
C GLN A 18 -5.34 -1.40 14.27
N PRO A 19 -4.23 -1.98 14.74
CA PRO A 19 -2.91 -1.67 14.18
C PRO A 19 -2.81 -2.08 12.70
N CYS A 20 -2.09 -1.27 11.92
CA CYS A 20 -1.79 -1.62 10.53
C CYS A 20 -0.91 -2.88 10.48
N HIS A 21 -1.41 -3.93 9.84
CA HIS A 21 -0.72 -5.21 9.70
C HIS A 21 0.27 -5.26 8.51
N LEU A 22 0.53 -4.11 7.89
CA LEU A 22 1.46 -3.89 6.78
C LEU A 22 2.54 -2.91 7.26
N VAL A 23 3.62 -3.45 7.80
CA VAL A 23 4.64 -2.68 8.50
C VAL A 23 5.77 -2.35 7.54
N LEU A 24 6.17 -1.07 7.50
CA LEU A 24 7.39 -0.65 6.81
C LEU A 24 8.59 -0.82 7.76
N LYS A 25 9.64 -1.49 7.32
CA LYS A 25 10.93 -1.52 8.05
C LYS A 25 11.52 -0.13 8.13
N GLU A 26 11.45 0.61 7.03
CA GLU A 26 11.91 2.00 6.90
C GLU A 26 10.85 2.85 6.19
N GLN A 27 10.37 3.90 6.86
CA GLN A 27 9.22 4.69 6.38
C GLN A 27 9.53 5.55 5.14
N ASP A 28 10.79 5.93 4.94
CA ASP A 28 11.18 6.85 3.89
C ASP A 28 11.40 6.17 2.52
N LEU A 29 11.67 4.86 2.51
CA LEU A 29 12.07 4.14 1.28
C LEU A 29 11.02 4.15 0.15
N PRO A 30 9.69 4.06 0.41
CA PRO A 30 8.69 4.17 -0.66
C PRO A 30 8.84 5.47 -1.46
N ILE A 31 9.12 6.59 -0.78
CA ILE A 31 9.25 7.90 -1.43
C ILE A 31 10.67 8.17 -1.90
N ALA A 32 11.67 7.90 -1.08
CA ALA A 32 13.07 8.22 -1.37
C ALA A 32 13.68 7.34 -2.47
N VAL A 33 13.20 6.09 -2.61
CA VAL A 33 13.80 5.11 -3.53
C VAL A 33 12.79 4.54 -4.51
N ASN A 34 11.69 3.95 -4.02
CA ASN A 34 10.77 3.22 -4.89
C ASN A 34 10.02 4.14 -5.86
N LEU A 35 9.57 5.30 -5.40
CA LEU A 35 8.92 6.30 -6.25
C LEU A 35 9.81 6.77 -7.42
N PRO A 36 11.03 7.31 -7.23
CA PRO A 36 11.86 7.77 -8.33
C PRO A 36 12.39 6.63 -9.22
N ARG A 37 12.68 5.45 -8.65
CA ARG A 37 13.33 4.35 -9.40
C ARG A 37 12.35 3.42 -10.11
N TYR A 38 11.18 3.20 -9.51
CA TYR A 38 10.21 2.18 -9.95
C TYR A 38 8.79 2.73 -10.09
N ALA A 39 8.60 4.05 -9.97
CA ALA A 39 7.29 4.71 -9.96
C ALA A 39 6.37 4.19 -8.84
N GLU A 40 6.94 3.83 -7.68
CA GLU A 40 6.29 3.24 -6.50
C GLU A 40 5.34 2.09 -6.88
N PRO A 41 5.89 0.87 -7.09
CA PRO A 41 5.19 -0.21 -7.75
C PRO A 41 4.06 -0.81 -6.91
N ALA A 42 4.01 -0.55 -5.60
CA ALA A 42 2.94 -1.05 -4.73
C ALA A 42 1.56 -0.53 -5.13
N GLN A 43 1.49 0.67 -5.73
CA GLN A 43 0.26 1.24 -6.28
C GLN A 43 -0.32 0.39 -7.43
N ARG A 44 0.51 -0.44 -8.08
CA ARG A 44 0.17 -1.22 -9.27
C ARG A 44 0.00 -2.70 -9.00
N TYR A 45 0.95 -3.33 -8.29
CA TYR A 45 0.86 -4.77 -8.01
C TYR A 45 -0.15 -5.10 -6.92
N CYS A 46 -0.51 -4.13 -6.06
CA CYS A 46 -1.50 -4.38 -5.02
C CYS A 46 -2.89 -4.54 -5.65
N PRO A 47 -3.55 -5.70 -5.49
CA PRO A 47 -4.84 -5.95 -6.13
C PRO A 47 -5.97 -5.14 -5.50
N ALA A 48 -5.76 -4.56 -4.31
CA ALA A 48 -6.81 -3.96 -3.49
C ALA A 48 -6.68 -2.44 -3.30
N GLY A 49 -5.67 -1.79 -3.89
CA GLY A 49 -5.50 -0.34 -3.73
C GLY A 49 -5.17 0.07 -2.30
N VAL A 50 -4.37 -0.76 -1.62
CA VAL A 50 -3.90 -0.47 -0.27
C VAL A 50 -2.86 0.65 -0.26
N TYR A 51 -2.00 0.73 -1.26
CA TYR A 51 -0.88 1.67 -1.28
C TYR A 51 -1.13 2.79 -2.29
N GLU A 52 -0.94 4.02 -1.84
CA GLU A 52 -1.12 5.23 -2.65
C GLU A 52 -0.01 6.24 -2.39
N VAL A 53 0.43 6.93 -3.44
CA VAL A 53 1.28 8.12 -3.30
C VAL A 53 0.42 9.36 -3.51
N VAL A 54 0.10 10.04 -2.42
CA VAL A 54 -0.62 11.33 -2.47
C VAL A 54 0.37 12.47 -2.58
N ARG A 55 -0.01 13.55 -3.25
CA ARG A 55 0.82 14.77 -3.41
C ARG A 55 0.03 15.97 -2.91
N GLY A 56 0.72 16.98 -2.39
CA GLY A 56 0.09 18.25 -2.02
C GLY A 56 -0.46 18.99 -3.24
N GLU A 57 -1.18 20.10 -3.01
CA GLU A 57 -1.88 20.88 -4.04
C GLU A 57 -0.99 21.32 -5.22
N ASN A 58 0.29 21.58 -4.95
CA ASN A 58 1.27 21.99 -5.96
C ASN A 58 1.94 20.81 -6.69
N GLY A 59 1.51 19.57 -6.44
CA GLY A 59 2.13 18.34 -6.95
C GLY A 59 3.46 17.96 -6.26
N CYS A 60 3.91 18.80 -5.32
CA CYS A 60 5.09 18.58 -4.48
C CYS A 60 4.75 17.74 -3.24
N ASP A 61 5.79 17.34 -2.49
CA ASP A 61 5.69 16.60 -1.22
C ASP A 61 4.90 15.27 -1.34
N PRO A 62 5.44 14.27 -2.07
CA PRO A 62 4.80 12.97 -2.18
C PRO A 62 4.82 12.24 -0.83
N ARG A 63 3.67 11.73 -0.41
CA ARG A 63 3.49 10.94 0.82
C ARG A 63 2.95 9.56 0.50
N PHE A 64 3.50 8.55 1.15
CA PHE A 64 3.06 7.17 1.00
C PHE A 64 1.97 6.86 2.03
N ILE A 65 0.79 6.46 1.56
CA ILE A 65 -0.38 6.16 2.38
C ILE A 65 -0.70 4.67 2.28
N ILE A 66 -1.02 4.06 3.41
CA ILE A 66 -1.40 2.64 3.53
C ILE A 66 -2.85 2.53 4.02
N ASN A 67 -3.77 2.30 3.10
CA ASN A 67 -5.20 2.04 3.33
C ASN A 67 -5.42 0.56 3.70
N PHE A 68 -4.89 0.13 4.85
CA PHE A 68 -4.81 -1.29 5.21
C PHE A 68 -6.16 -2.01 5.33
N GLN A 69 -7.27 -1.28 5.53
CA GLN A 69 -8.62 -1.85 5.57
C GLN A 69 -9.04 -2.51 4.25
N ASN A 70 -8.44 -2.10 3.13
CA ASN A 70 -8.70 -2.72 1.83
C ASN A 70 -7.93 -4.03 1.64
N CYS A 71 -7.03 -4.41 2.56
CA CYS A 71 -6.10 -5.52 2.36
C CYS A 71 -6.82 -6.88 2.27
N VAL A 72 -6.72 -7.53 1.11
CA VAL A 72 -7.27 -8.87 0.84
C VAL A 72 -6.28 -10.02 1.16
N HIS A 73 -5.24 -9.76 1.95
CA HIS A 73 -4.28 -10.76 2.45
C HIS A 73 -3.53 -11.60 1.39
N CYS A 74 -3.44 -11.11 0.15
CA CYS A 74 -2.78 -11.81 -0.96
C CYS A 74 -1.25 -11.99 -0.81
N LYS A 75 -0.61 -11.27 0.11
CA LYS A 75 0.85 -11.27 0.36
C LYS A 75 1.75 -10.74 -0.77
N THR A 76 1.19 -10.27 -1.89
CA THR A 76 1.98 -9.75 -3.01
C THR A 76 2.92 -8.62 -2.62
N CYS A 77 2.53 -7.74 -1.70
CA CYS A 77 3.35 -6.61 -1.26
C CYS A 77 4.60 -7.02 -0.49
N ASP A 78 4.49 -8.01 0.37
CA ASP A 78 5.59 -8.63 1.10
C ASP A 78 6.60 -9.29 0.13
N ILE A 79 6.08 -9.99 -0.88
CA ILE A 79 6.90 -10.73 -1.85
C ILE A 79 7.53 -9.81 -2.92
N LYS A 80 6.81 -8.80 -3.39
CA LYS A 80 7.15 -8.09 -4.64
C LYS A 80 7.77 -6.71 -4.45
N ASP A 81 7.79 -6.17 -3.24
CA ASP A 81 8.50 -4.92 -2.97
C ASP A 81 10.00 -5.07 -3.32
N PRO A 82 10.54 -4.24 -4.24
CA PRO A 82 11.93 -4.32 -4.68
C PRO A 82 12.96 -4.24 -3.55
N LEU A 83 12.61 -3.62 -2.43
CA LEU A 83 13.50 -3.42 -1.29
C LEU A 83 13.23 -4.37 -0.13
N GLN A 84 12.21 -5.24 -0.22
CA GLN A 84 11.77 -6.10 0.88
C GLN A 84 11.51 -5.32 2.17
N ASN A 85 10.94 -4.12 2.04
CA ASN A 85 10.66 -3.16 3.10
C ASN A 85 9.28 -3.35 3.75
N ILE A 86 8.34 -4.04 3.09
CA ILE A 86 7.00 -4.29 3.62
C ILE A 86 6.97 -5.68 4.28
N ASP A 87 6.70 -5.73 5.58
CA ASP A 87 6.39 -6.97 6.30
C ASP A 87 4.88 -7.10 6.49
N TRP A 88 4.30 -8.20 5.97
CA TRP A 88 2.91 -8.54 6.25
C TRP A 88 2.82 -9.35 7.53
N THR A 89 1.92 -8.95 8.44
CA THR A 89 1.57 -9.70 9.65
C THR A 89 0.07 -10.00 9.67
N THR A 90 -0.36 -10.96 10.50
CA THR A 90 -1.80 -11.21 10.66
C THR A 90 -2.42 -10.04 11.44
N PRO A 91 -3.51 -9.42 10.93
CA PRO A 91 -4.26 -8.38 11.62
C PRO A 91 -4.92 -8.84 12.93
#